data_AF-A0A2D3RJ74-F1
#
_entry.id   AF-A0A2D3RJ74-F1
#
_cell.length_a   1.000
_cell.length_b   1.000
_cell.length_c   1.000
_cell.angle_alpha   90.00
_cell.angle_beta   90.00
_cell.angle_gamma   90.00
#
_symmetry.space_group_name_H-M   'P 1'
#
loop_
_entity.id
_entity.type
_entity.pdbx_description
1 polymer ?
#
loop_
_entity_poly.entity_id
_entity_poly.type
_entity_poly.pdbx_seq_one_letter_code
_entity_poly.pdbx_strand_id
1 'polypeptide(L)'
;MKFDTEVHIATFGFFTSFIWEILQMPFFDMGSAGYWERTLGCTRATFGDVGILLLAYTVVSILARNRHWMHYPKYWMIGIYLLTGLGITVIIEAMATSVPREWDWGWRYSELMPVVPGTNIGLVPILMWIFVPLITLWFARRQPQP
;
A
#
# COMPACT_ATOMS: atom_id res chain seq x y z
N MET A 1 -10.87 21.61 15.05
CA MET A 1 -10.90 21.24 13.62
C MET A 1 -11.21 19.75 13.57
N LYS A 2 -12.43 19.36 13.21
CA LYS A 2 -12.80 17.93 13.08
C LYS A 2 -12.30 17.48 11.71
N PHE A 3 -11.37 16.54 11.67
CA PHE A 3 -10.80 16.04 10.42
C PHE A 3 -11.69 14.94 9.85
N ASP A 4 -11.85 14.94 8.53
CA ASP A 4 -12.60 13.89 7.83
C ASP A 4 -11.91 12.53 8.00
N THR A 5 -12.70 11.45 7.93
CA THR A 5 -12.23 10.07 8.12
C THR A 5 -11.08 9.73 7.17
N GLU A 6 -11.17 10.24 5.95
CA GLU A 6 -10.18 10.11 4.89
C GLU A 6 -8.83 10.73 5.28
N VAL A 7 -8.83 11.84 6.04
CA VAL A 7 -7.58 12.47 6.51
C VAL A 7 -6.87 11.58 7.51
N HIS A 8 -7.61 10.89 8.40
CA HIS A 8 -7.00 9.93 9.32
C HIS A 8 -6.41 8.74 8.56
N ILE A 9 -7.13 8.19 7.58
CA ILE A 9 -6.61 7.10 6.73
C ILE A 9 -5.37 7.56 5.97
N ALA A 10 -5.38 8.75 5.36
CA ALA A 10 -4.24 9.28 4.63
C ALA A 10 -3.02 9.48 5.55
N THR A 11 -3.23 10.05 6.74
CA THR A 11 -2.15 10.35 7.68
C THR A 11 -1.51 9.07 8.21
N PHE A 12 -2.31 8.15 8.77
CA PHE A 12 -1.79 6.89 9.29
C PHE A 12 -1.28 5.97 8.17
N GLY A 13 -1.93 6.02 7.00
CA GLY A 13 -1.50 5.33 5.79
C GLY A 13 -0.12 5.77 5.35
N PHE A 14 0.14 7.08 5.33
CA PHE A 14 1.42 7.64 4.94
C PHE A 14 2.54 7.14 5.86
N PHE A 15 2.40 7.27 7.19
CA PHE A 15 3.45 6.84 8.11
C PHE A 15 3.66 5.32 8.09
N THR A 16 2.58 4.54 8.05
CA THR A 16 2.67 3.08 8.05
C THR A 16 3.31 2.57 6.76
N SER A 17 2.90 3.13 5.61
CA SER A 17 3.47 2.77 4.30
C SER A 17 4.92 3.23 4.22
N PHE A 18 5.26 4.43 4.67
CA PHE A 18 6.64 4.92 4.66
C PHE A 18 7.61 4.06 5.48
N ILE A 19 7.18 3.63 6.67
CA ILE A 19 7.97 2.69 7.48
C ILE A 19 8.13 1.36 6.73
N TRP A 20 7.06 0.86 6.11
CA TRP A 20 7.11 -0.37 5.32
C TRP A 20 8.06 -0.24 4.12
N GLU A 21 7.99 0.85 3.37
CA GLU A 21 8.84 1.18 2.23
C GLU A 21 10.33 1.15 2.61
N ILE A 22 10.68 1.74 3.76
CA ILE A 22 12.04 1.71 4.27
C ILE A 22 12.47 0.29 4.61
N LEU A 23 11.60 -0.50 5.26
CA LEU A 23 11.90 -1.87 5.65
C LEU A 23 12.02 -2.81 4.44
N GLN A 24 11.28 -2.55 3.35
CA GLN A 24 11.32 -3.39 2.16
C GLN A 24 12.46 -3.05 1.18
N MET A 25 13.14 -1.90 1.35
CA MET A 25 14.26 -1.49 0.49
C MET A 25 15.28 -2.62 0.18
N PRO A 26 15.71 -3.46 1.14
CA PRO A 26 16.70 -4.51 0.86
C PRO A 26 16.24 -5.56 -0.16
N PHE A 27 14.94 -5.69 -0.38
CA PHE A 27 14.35 -6.67 -1.29
C PHE A 27 14.27 -6.20 -2.74
N PHE A 28 14.52 -4.92 -3.01
CA PHE A 28 14.53 -4.36 -4.36
C PHE A 28 15.97 -4.11 -4.82
N ASP A 29 16.26 -4.43 -6.08
CA ASP A 29 17.53 -4.12 -6.70
C ASP A 29 17.55 -2.64 -7.11
N MET A 30 18.04 -1.82 -6.18
CA MET A 30 18.18 -0.37 -6.33
C MET A 30 19.52 0.04 -6.95
N GLY A 31 20.34 -0.92 -7.42
CA GLY A 31 21.65 -0.66 -8.02
C GLY A 31 22.53 0.31 -7.22
N SER A 32 23.23 1.20 -7.92
CA SER A 32 24.07 2.25 -7.34
C SER A 32 23.32 3.53 -6.97
N ALA A 33 22.00 3.49 -6.77
CA ALA A 33 21.23 4.67 -6.39
C ALA A 33 21.72 5.24 -5.06
N GLY A 34 21.93 6.56 -5.01
CA GLY A 34 22.35 7.27 -3.81
C GLY A 34 21.28 7.27 -2.71
N TYR A 35 21.67 7.60 -1.48
CA TYR A 35 20.74 7.65 -0.34
C TYR A 35 19.54 8.59 -0.56
N TRP A 36 19.77 9.70 -1.26
CA TRP A 36 18.73 10.68 -1.59
C TRP A 36 17.73 10.14 -2.62
N GLU A 37 18.21 9.48 -3.66
CA GLU A 37 17.37 8.88 -4.70
C GLU A 37 16.50 7.77 -4.13
N ARG A 38 17.06 6.93 -3.24
CA ARG A 38 16.32 5.89 -2.52
C ARG A 38 15.20 6.46 -1.66
N THR A 39 15.49 7.52 -0.89
CA THR A 39 14.49 8.19 -0.05
C THR A 39 13.37 8.82 -0.90
N LEU A 40 13.72 9.47 -2.01
CA LEU A 40 12.73 10.02 -2.95
C LEU A 40 11.88 8.93 -3.59
N GLY A 41 12.48 7.78 -3.93
CA GLY A 41 11.77 6.59 -4.41
C GLY A 41 10.75 6.08 -3.40
N CYS A 42 11.18 5.85 -2.16
CA CYS A 42 10.31 5.41 -1.06
C CYS A 42 9.17 6.41 -0.81
N THR A 43 9.48 7.71 -0.88
CA THR A 43 8.47 8.77 -0.69
C THR A 43 7.41 8.71 -1.79
N ARG A 44 7.82 8.58 -3.06
CA ARG A 44 6.88 8.46 -4.18
C ARG A 44 6.02 7.19 -4.07
N ALA A 45 6.64 6.07 -3.70
CA ALA A 45 5.93 4.81 -3.47
C ALA A 45 4.86 4.97 -2.38
N THR A 46 5.26 5.53 -1.23
CA THR A 46 4.36 5.84 -0.10
C THR A 46 3.14 6.67 -0.53
N PHE A 47 3.34 7.71 -1.36
CA PHE A 47 2.21 8.51 -1.88
C PHE A 47 1.28 7.68 -2.76
N GLY A 48 1.83 6.77 -3.58
CA GLY A 48 1.05 5.79 -4.33
C GLY A 48 0.21 4.92 -3.41
N ASP A 49 0.81 4.35 -2.36
CA ASP A 49 0.11 3.47 -1.41
C ASP A 49 -1.01 4.19 -0.67
N VAL A 50 -0.78 5.43 -0.24
CA VAL A 50 -1.82 6.26 0.36
C VAL A 50 -2.98 6.48 -0.61
N GLY A 51 -2.69 6.72 -1.89
CA GLY A 51 -3.70 6.82 -2.93
C GLY A 51 -4.54 5.54 -3.05
N ILE A 52 -3.88 4.38 -3.05
CA ILE A 52 -4.57 3.08 -3.13
C ILE A 52 -5.37 2.81 -1.85
N LEU A 53 -4.85 3.12 -0.67
CA LEU A 53 -5.56 3.00 0.62
C LEU A 53 -6.83 3.85 0.63
N LEU A 54 -6.75 5.10 0.15
CA LEU A 54 -7.92 5.99 0.06
C LEU A 54 -8.93 5.50 -0.97
N LEU A 55 -8.47 4.99 -2.11
CA LEU A 55 -9.34 4.41 -3.12
C LEU A 55 -10.07 3.17 -2.57
N ALA A 56 -9.35 2.24 -1.94
CA ALA A 56 -9.92 1.07 -1.29
C ALA A 56 -10.93 1.47 -0.22
N TYR A 57 -10.62 2.49 0.59
CA TYR A 57 -11.54 3.02 1.60
C TYR A 57 -12.83 3.57 0.98
N THR A 58 -12.69 4.30 -0.13
CA THR A 58 -13.79 4.91 -0.87
C THR A 58 -14.69 3.85 -1.50
N VAL A 59 -14.11 2.80 -2.10
CA VAL A 59 -14.85 1.65 -2.65
C VAL A 59 -15.73 1.03 -1.58
N VAL A 60 -15.17 0.74 -0.40
CA VAL A 60 -15.95 0.20 0.71
C VAL A 60 -17.03 1.18 1.18
N SER A 61 -16.71 2.47 1.26
CA SER A 61 -17.68 3.51 1.67
C SER A 61 -18.88 3.60 0.73
N ILE A 62 -18.66 3.48 -0.58
CA ILE A 62 -19.72 3.46 -1.60
C ILE A 62 -20.58 2.20 -1.45
N LEU A 63 -19.96 1.03 -1.34
CA LEU A 63 -20.67 -0.25 -1.22
C LEU A 63 -21.45 -0.36 0.10
N ALA A 64 -20.86 0.11 1.20
CA ALA A 64 -21.50 0.15 2.51
C ALA A 64 -22.52 1.28 2.65
N ARG A 65 -22.54 2.23 1.69
CA ARG A 65 -23.28 3.50 1.77
C ARG A 65 -23.04 4.25 3.09
N ASN A 66 -21.83 4.10 3.65
CA ASN A 66 -21.46 4.65 4.95
C ASN A 66 -19.99 5.09 4.92
N ARG A 67 -19.76 6.40 5.02
CA ARG A 67 -18.41 7.00 5.05
C ARG A 67 -17.68 6.81 6.37
N HIS A 68 -18.36 6.36 7.42
CA HIS A 68 -17.79 6.14 8.76
C HIS A 68 -17.68 4.65 9.10
N TRP A 69 -17.64 3.80 8.07
CA TRP A 69 -17.63 2.34 8.23
C TRP A 69 -16.44 1.84 9.06
N MET A 70 -15.32 2.58 9.09
CA MET A 70 -14.14 2.22 9.89
C MET A 70 -14.40 2.09 11.39
N HIS A 71 -15.44 2.75 11.91
CA HIS A 71 -15.78 2.68 13.33
C HIS A 71 -16.62 1.46 13.68
N TYR A 72 -17.35 0.93 12.70
CA TYR A 72 -18.15 -0.29 12.83
C TYR A 72 -17.83 -1.28 11.70
N PRO A 73 -16.56 -1.72 11.59
CA PRO A 73 -16.12 -2.51 10.46
C PRO A 73 -16.71 -3.92 10.52
N LYS A 74 -17.32 -4.35 9.42
CA LYS A 74 -17.75 -5.75 9.22
C LYS A 74 -16.66 -6.52 8.48
N TYR A 75 -16.60 -7.84 8.67
CA TYR A 75 -15.59 -8.69 8.02
C TYR A 75 -15.56 -8.53 6.49
N TRP A 76 -16.72 -8.42 5.84
CA TRP A 76 -16.78 -8.22 4.38
C TRP A 76 -16.22 -6.86 3.93
N MET A 77 -16.36 -5.81 4.75
CA MET A 77 -15.81 -4.47 4.46
C MET A 77 -14.29 -4.49 4.50
N ILE A 78 -13.73 -5.13 5.53
CA ILE A 78 -12.28 -5.36 5.65
C ILE A 78 -11.79 -6.22 4.49
N GLY A 79 -12.52 -7.28 4.13
CA GLY A 79 -12.20 -8.13 2.99
C GLY A 79 -12.08 -7.34 1.69
N ILE A 80 -13.08 -6.52 1.34
CA ILE A 80 -13.05 -5.69 0.13
C ILE A 80 -11.92 -4.65 0.21
N TYR A 81 -11.71 -4.04 1.38
CA TYR A 81 -10.63 -3.08 1.58
C TYR A 81 -9.26 -3.68 1.25
N LEU A 82 -8.95 -4.85 1.80
CA LEU A 82 -7.71 -5.57 1.55
C LEU A 82 -7.60 -6.07 0.12
N LEU A 83 -8.67 -6.67 -0.42
CA LEU A 83 -8.68 -7.21 -1.79
C LEU A 83 -8.52 -6.13 -2.86
N THR A 84 -9.08 -4.94 -2.63
CA THR A 84 -8.95 -3.82 -3.57
C THR A 84 -7.49 -3.39 -3.67
N GLY A 85 -6.83 -3.18 -2.53
CA GLY A 85 -5.42 -2.81 -2.52
C GLY A 85 -4.49 -3.91 -3.04
N LEU A 86 -4.70 -5.15 -2.58
CA LEU A 86 -3.94 -6.31 -3.07
C LEU A 86 -4.10 -6.49 -4.58
N GLY A 87 -5.32 -6.37 -5.11
CA GLY A 87 -5.59 -6.50 -6.53
C GLY A 87 -4.88 -5.43 -7.35
N ILE A 88 -4.94 -4.17 -6.91
CA ILE A 88 -4.23 -3.06 -7.57
C ILE A 88 -2.73 -3.30 -7.57
N THR A 89 -2.15 -3.72 -6.44
CA THR A 89 -0.70 -3.97 -6.39
C THR A 89 -0.27 -5.18 -7.17
N VAL A 90 -1.04 -6.26 -7.20
CA VAL A 90 -0.76 -7.39 -8.09
C VAL A 90 -0.73 -6.93 -9.56
N ILE A 91 -1.67 -6.07 -9.97
CA ILE A 91 -1.69 -5.52 -11.33
C ILE A 91 -0.44 -4.65 -11.58
N ILE A 92 -0.12 -3.74 -10.65
CA ILE A 92 1.05 -2.86 -10.76
C ILE A 92 2.35 -3.66 -10.83
N GLU A 93 2.53 -4.65 -9.95
CA GLU A 93 3.71 -5.53 -9.90
C GLU A 93 3.83 -6.35 -11.18
N ALA A 94 2.72 -6.92 -11.68
CA ALA A 94 2.71 -7.65 -12.94
C ALA A 94 3.09 -6.75 -14.12
N MET A 95 2.61 -5.51 -14.14
CA MET A 95 3.01 -4.54 -15.16
C MET A 95 4.49 -4.19 -15.03
N ALA A 96 4.94 -3.75 -13.85
CA ALA A 96 6.30 -3.27 -13.60
C ALA A 96 7.38 -4.34 -13.84
N THR A 97 7.09 -5.60 -13.56
CA THR A 97 8.01 -6.72 -13.82
C THR A 97 7.99 -7.18 -15.29
N SER A 98 6.91 -6.92 -16.03
CA SER A 98 6.80 -7.24 -17.46
C SER A 98 7.47 -6.20 -18.37
N VAL A 99 7.76 -5.00 -17.86
CA VAL A 99 8.37 -3.93 -18.65
C VAL A 99 9.80 -4.34 -19.05
N PRO A 100 10.16 -4.27 -20.36
CA PRO A 100 11.53 -4.54 -20.80
C PRO A 100 12.52 -3.56 -20.17
N ARG A 101 13.73 -4.03 -19.89
CA ARG A 101 14.79 -3.25 -19.21
C ARG A 101 15.19 -1.95 -19.90
N GLU A 102 14.84 -1.81 -21.18
CA GLU A 102 15.09 -0.65 -22.05
C GLU A 102 14.14 0.51 -21.75
N TRP A 103 12.98 0.21 -21.18
CA TRP A 103 12.00 1.19 -20.77
C TRP A 103 12.33 1.61 -19.34
N ASP A 104 12.67 2.89 -19.15
CA ASP A 104 13.18 3.49 -17.91
C ASP A 104 12.12 3.59 -16.78
N TRP A 105 11.10 2.72 -16.80
CA TRP A 105 10.00 2.63 -15.84
C TRP A 105 9.73 1.16 -15.50
N GLY A 106 10.00 0.77 -14.26
CA GLY A 106 9.89 -0.61 -13.79
C GLY A 106 10.89 -0.87 -12.67
N TRP A 107 10.74 -1.98 -11.95
CA TRP A 107 11.66 -2.36 -10.89
C TRP A 107 12.04 -3.83 -10.98
N ARG A 108 13.18 -4.15 -10.37
CA ARG A 108 13.70 -5.51 -10.27
C ARG A 108 13.79 -5.90 -8.82
N TYR A 109 13.46 -7.15 -8.55
CA TYR A 109 13.68 -7.73 -7.24
C TYR A 109 15.15 -8.11 -7.07
N SER A 110 15.63 -7.94 -5.85
CA SER A 110 16.92 -8.47 -5.40
C SER A 110 16.81 -10.00 -5.23
N GLU A 111 17.96 -10.69 -5.18
CA GLU A 111 18.04 -12.13 -4.88
C GLU A 111 17.42 -12.49 -3.52
N LEU A 112 17.32 -11.50 -2.63
CA LEU A 112 16.73 -11.65 -1.30
C LEU A 112 15.19 -11.71 -1.31
N MET A 113 14.54 -11.35 -2.42
CA MET A 113 13.09 -11.25 -2.48
C MET A 113 12.43 -12.64 -2.53
N PRO A 114 11.68 -13.05 -1.49
CA PRO A 114 10.86 -14.24 -1.60
C PRO A 114 9.73 -13.97 -2.60
N VAL A 115 9.65 -14.79 -3.64
CA VAL A 115 8.55 -14.77 -4.62
C VAL A 115 7.55 -15.85 -4.32
N VAL A 116 6.27 -15.60 -4.61
CA VAL A 116 5.23 -16.62 -4.44
C VAL A 116 5.43 -17.72 -5.49
N PRO A 117 5.57 -19.00 -5.09
CA PRO A 117 5.80 -20.11 -6.02
C PRO A 117 4.75 -20.16 -7.14
N GLY A 118 5.21 -20.27 -8.39
CA GLY A 118 4.33 -20.28 -9.57
C GLY A 118 3.94 -18.89 -10.07
N THR A 119 4.42 -17.81 -9.45
CA THR A 119 4.26 -16.43 -9.92
C THR A 119 5.59 -15.68 -9.87
N ASN A 120 5.70 -14.56 -10.59
CA ASN A 120 6.83 -13.63 -10.46
C ASN A 120 6.51 -12.46 -9.51
N ILE A 121 5.58 -12.65 -8.56
CA ILE A 121 5.13 -11.59 -7.65
C ILE A 121 5.88 -11.74 -6.33
N GLY A 122 6.43 -10.62 -5.84
CA GLY A 122 7.10 -10.55 -4.56
C GLY A 122 6.13 -10.76 -3.38
N LEU A 123 6.55 -11.54 -2.40
CA LEU A 123 5.77 -11.79 -1.18
C LEU A 123 5.69 -10.54 -0.30
N VAL A 124 6.71 -9.67 -0.30
CA VAL A 124 6.76 -8.47 0.55
C VAL A 124 5.65 -7.46 0.21
N PRO A 125 5.38 -7.10 -1.07
CA PRO A 125 4.21 -6.31 -1.47
C PRO A 125 2.88 -6.96 -1.10
N ILE A 126 2.77 -8.30 -1.15
CA ILE A 126 1.53 -8.99 -0.73
C ILE A 126 1.31 -8.82 0.78
N LEU A 127 2.36 -9.02 1.57
CA LEU A 127 2.31 -8.83 3.03
C LEU A 127 2.01 -7.38 3.38
N MET A 128 2.53 -6.42 2.61
CA MET A 128 2.22 -4.99 2.76
C MET A 128 0.72 -4.75 2.74
N TRP A 129 0.01 -5.29 1.73
CA TRP A 129 -1.43 -5.13 1.58
C TRP A 129 -2.28 -5.86 2.60
N ILE A 130 -1.66 -6.68 3.45
CA ILE A 130 -2.30 -7.25 4.62
C ILE A 130 -2.01 -6.36 5.83
N PHE A 131 -0.75 -6.09 6.13
CA PHE A 131 -0.36 -5.42 7.37
C PHE A 131 -0.61 -3.91 7.35
N VAL A 132 -0.20 -3.20 6.29
CA VAL A 132 -0.31 -1.74 6.23
C VAL A 132 -1.76 -1.29 6.34
N PRO A 133 -2.72 -1.79 5.54
CA PRO A 133 -4.11 -1.32 5.64
C PRO A 133 -4.76 -1.66 6.99
N LEU A 134 -4.43 -2.82 7.59
CA LEU A 134 -4.97 -3.21 8.89
C LEU A 134 -4.45 -2.31 10.02
N ILE A 135 -3.15 -2.01 10.03
CA ILE A 135 -2.53 -1.11 11.01
C ILE A 135 -3.07 0.31 10.83
N THR A 136 -3.14 0.80 9.59
CA THR A 136 -3.71 2.11 9.26
C THR A 136 -5.15 2.22 9.74
N LEU A 137 -6.00 1.24 9.43
CA LEU A 137 -7.40 1.23 9.84
C LEU A 137 -7.54 1.20 11.38
N TRP A 138 -6.68 0.45 12.06
CA TRP A 138 -6.68 0.34 13.52
C TRP A 138 -6.31 1.65 14.23
N PHE A 139 -5.35 2.41 13.70
CA PHE A 139 -5.03 3.74 14.23
C PHE A 139 -6.12 4.76 13.86
N ALA A 140 -6.60 4.76 12.62
CA ALA A 140 -7.61 5.70 12.15
C ALA A 140 -8.93 5.58 12.92
N ARG A 141 -9.40 4.36 13.21
CA ARG A 141 -10.66 4.14 13.94
C ARG A 141 -10.65 4.59 15.41
N ARG A 142 -9.46 4.83 15.98
CA ARG A 142 -9.28 5.29 17.37
C ARG A 142 -9.32 6.80 17.51
N GLN A 143 -9.30 7.52 16.39
CA GLN A 143 -9.50 8.96 16.41
C GLN A 143 -10.96 9.29 16.75
N PRO A 144 -11.21 10.42 17.42
CA PRO A 144 -12.56 10.86 17.75
C PRO A 144 -13.42 10.94 16.51
N GLN A 145 -14.67 10.48 16.61
CA GLN A 145 -15.64 10.68 15.54
C GLN A 145 -15.97 12.18 15.42
N PRO A 146 -16.19 12.68 14.20
CA PRO A 146 -16.80 13.99 14.03
C PRO A 146 -18.20 14.05 14.66
#